data_AF-A0A7I4C5Q6-F1
#
_entry.id   AF-A0A7I4C5Q6-F1
#
_cell.length_a   1.000
_cell.length_b   1.000
_cell.length_c   1.000
_cell.angle_alpha   90.00
_cell.angle_beta   90.00
_cell.angle_gamma   90.00
#
_symmetry.space_group_name_H-M   'P 1'
#
loop_
_entity.id
_entity.type
_entity.pdbx_description
1 polymer ?
#
loop_
_entity_poly.entity_id
_entity_poly.type
_entity_poly.pdbx_seq_one_letter_code
_entity_poly.pdbx_strand_id
1 'polypeptide(L)'
;MARLSLWCLGGLLLCAVHLVAAADPLPNCSYPAIYGFGDSLTDVGNGIAAFPEKFKHAEIDPYGIQFPMHAADRYTDGKMFIDFLAFGIRRRPNYAILRGTAGDFTYGSNFAAYGGSARPVKVWNTGEKFTSPFSLDVQQQWFQRYKIRLWFYESPVYNPNGRLVQSLPKLSSVNSSLFTVWAGYQDYFWSLYEKKLTVSQTRKIVPEVVKAIEEHIEKILAVVEYTPPGFPTMLMPPATEVLIQNQLPLGCVPALLTVHGGSHAKYDEYGCLSDLNKISKAHNKLLGEKVEALRKKYPAAKLYYGDVYGVYEDILKKPADYSEYIHHECEAWVWGLFCVVGEREGVAWEGVGGVEFLSGDEILRDS
;
A
#
# COMPACT_ATOMS: atom_id res chain seq x y z
N MET A 1 25.96 46.40 -7.77
CA MET A 1 26.58 45.17 -7.25
C MET A 1 25.70 44.60 -6.15
N ALA A 2 24.84 43.64 -6.48
CA ALA A 2 23.98 43.00 -5.49
C ALA A 2 24.84 42.04 -4.65
N ARG A 3 25.03 42.37 -3.36
CA ARG A 3 25.69 41.49 -2.39
C ARG A 3 24.66 40.45 -1.93
N LEU A 4 24.88 39.17 -2.25
CA LEU A 4 24.15 38.08 -1.60
C LEU A 4 24.38 38.18 -0.08
N SER A 5 23.31 38.21 0.70
CA SER A 5 23.40 38.24 2.16
C SER A 5 23.96 36.92 2.67
N LEU A 6 24.74 36.95 3.75
CA LEU A 6 25.29 35.75 4.42
C LEU A 6 24.19 34.76 4.86
N TRP A 7 22.94 35.20 4.94
CA TRP A 7 21.78 34.35 5.23
C TRP A 7 21.45 33.37 4.09
N CYS A 8 21.65 33.77 2.83
CA CYS A 8 21.45 32.85 1.69
C CYS A 8 22.53 31.75 1.64
N LEU A 9 23.76 32.06 2.08
CA LEU A 9 24.83 31.06 2.22
C LEU A 9 24.58 30.13 3.42
N GLY A 10 24.04 30.65 4.53
CA GLY A 10 23.61 29.84 5.68
C GLY A 10 22.47 28.88 5.32
N GLY A 11 21.49 29.32 4.52
CA GLY A 11 20.41 28.47 4.00
C GLY A 11 20.88 27.41 3.01
N LEU A 12 21.83 27.74 2.12
CA LEU A 12 22.45 26.78 1.20
C LEU A 12 23.31 25.73 1.92
N LEU A 13 23.97 26.11 3.02
CA LEU A 13 24.72 25.18 3.87
C LEU A 13 23.79 24.29 4.72
N LEU A 14 22.67 24.79 5.23
CA LEU A 14 21.66 23.98 5.94
C LEU A 14 20.96 22.97 5.02
N CYS A 15 20.68 23.33 3.75
CA CYS A 15 20.21 22.37 2.75
C CYS A 15 21.28 21.33 2.36
N ALA A 16 22.57 21.62 2.55
CA ALA A 16 23.66 20.67 2.29
C ALA A 16 23.90 19.71 3.48
N VAL A 17 23.46 20.05 4.69
CA VAL A 17 23.68 19.23 5.91
C VAL A 17 22.48 18.32 6.23
N HIS A 18 21.30 18.57 5.66
CA HIS A 18 20.22 17.57 5.57
C HIS A 18 20.32 16.73 4.29
N LEU A 19 21.54 16.29 3.96
CA LEU A 19 21.69 14.98 3.35
C LEU A 19 21.10 14.01 4.37
N VAL A 20 19.82 13.66 4.21
CA VAL A 20 19.28 12.39 4.70
C VAL A 20 20.40 11.41 4.45
N ALA A 21 21.04 10.90 5.51
CA ALA A 21 22.11 9.94 5.37
C ALA A 21 21.52 8.89 4.44
N ALA A 22 22.03 8.85 3.21
CA ALA A 22 21.56 7.92 2.23
C ALA A 22 21.96 6.59 2.84
N ALA A 23 21.02 5.92 3.49
CA ALA A 23 21.25 4.61 4.07
C ALA A 23 21.98 3.83 2.98
N ASP A 24 23.16 3.29 3.32
CA ASP A 24 23.95 2.56 2.35
C ASP A 24 23.02 1.56 1.66
N PRO A 25 22.95 1.59 0.31
CA PRO A 25 22.00 0.75 -0.40
C PRO A 25 22.23 -0.69 0.05
N LEU A 26 21.15 -1.39 0.42
CA LEU A 26 21.21 -2.79 0.83
C LEU A 26 22.08 -3.56 -0.18
N PRO A 27 23.20 -4.15 0.25
CA PRO A 27 24.15 -4.75 -0.68
C PRO A 27 23.46 -5.86 -1.49
N ASN A 28 23.55 -5.76 -2.82
CA ASN A 28 23.14 -6.79 -3.79
C ASN A 28 21.63 -7.10 -3.94
N CYS A 29 20.71 -6.29 -3.43
CA CYS A 29 19.28 -6.43 -3.76
C CYS A 29 18.98 -5.80 -5.13
N SER A 30 19.09 -6.57 -6.23
CA SER A 30 18.73 -6.07 -7.58
C SER A 30 17.56 -6.84 -8.20
N TYR A 31 16.32 -6.43 -7.90
CA TYR A 31 15.12 -6.98 -8.57
C TYR A 31 14.81 -6.21 -9.85
N PRO A 32 14.78 -6.82 -11.05
CA PRO A 32 14.52 -6.13 -12.34
C PRO A 32 13.28 -5.24 -12.28
N ALA A 33 12.21 -5.72 -11.65
CA ALA A 33 11.00 -4.97 -11.41
C ALA A 33 10.40 -5.28 -10.03
N ILE A 34 9.51 -4.40 -9.58
CA ILE A 34 8.66 -4.58 -8.39
C ILE A 34 7.19 -4.46 -8.82
N TYR A 35 6.39 -5.45 -8.49
CA TYR A 35 4.96 -5.49 -8.79
C TYR A 35 4.13 -5.49 -7.51
N GLY A 36 3.26 -4.49 -7.35
CA GLY A 36 2.43 -4.34 -6.14
C GLY A 36 0.97 -4.74 -6.35
N PHE A 37 0.38 -5.41 -5.37
CA PHE A 37 -1.03 -5.81 -5.31
C PHE A 37 -1.59 -5.51 -3.91
N GLY A 38 -2.82 -5.03 -3.84
CA GLY A 38 -3.39 -4.63 -2.57
C GLY A 38 -4.42 -3.52 -2.64
N ASP A 39 -4.52 -2.77 -1.57
CA ASP A 39 -5.44 -1.65 -1.41
C ASP A 39 -4.68 -0.31 -1.37
N SER A 40 -5.25 0.66 -0.66
CA SER A 40 -4.72 2.01 -0.50
C SER A 40 -3.37 2.06 0.23
N LEU A 41 -3.03 1.06 1.05
CA LEU A 41 -1.71 0.95 1.69
C LEU A 41 -0.57 0.69 0.68
N THR A 42 -0.93 0.32 -0.54
CA THR A 42 0.00 0.05 -1.66
C THR A 42 -0.35 0.89 -2.90
N ASP A 43 -1.48 1.60 -2.95
CA ASP A 43 -1.93 2.33 -4.15
C ASP A 43 -1.08 3.58 -4.44
N VAL A 44 -0.49 3.61 -5.62
CA VAL A 44 0.36 4.70 -6.14
C VAL A 44 -0.34 5.54 -7.22
N GLY A 45 -1.68 5.46 -7.30
CA GLY A 45 -2.52 6.33 -8.13
C GLY A 45 -3.55 5.63 -9.02
N ASN A 46 -3.79 4.33 -8.86
CA ASN A 46 -4.85 3.62 -9.59
C ASN A 46 -6.25 4.09 -9.14
N GLY A 47 -6.44 4.37 -7.85
CA GLY A 47 -7.71 4.87 -7.31
C GLY A 47 -8.12 6.20 -7.95
N ILE A 48 -7.26 7.21 -7.89
CA ILE A 48 -7.52 8.52 -8.50
C ILE A 48 -7.63 8.46 -10.02
N ALA A 49 -6.80 7.64 -10.69
CA ALA A 49 -6.91 7.47 -12.14
C ALA A 49 -8.29 6.92 -12.56
N ALA A 50 -8.91 6.08 -11.74
CA ALA A 50 -10.21 5.50 -12.05
C ALA A 50 -11.40 6.34 -11.57
N PHE A 51 -11.28 7.05 -10.44
CA PHE A 51 -12.33 7.92 -9.91
C PHE A 51 -11.77 9.30 -9.51
N PRO A 52 -11.43 10.17 -10.48
CA PRO A 52 -10.71 11.41 -10.23
C PRO A 52 -11.40 12.34 -9.24
N GLU A 53 -12.68 12.66 -9.44
CA GLU A 53 -13.41 13.58 -8.54
C GLU A 53 -13.55 13.05 -7.11
N LYS A 54 -13.62 11.73 -6.94
CA LYS A 54 -13.75 11.10 -5.64
C LYS A 54 -12.44 11.13 -4.85
N PHE A 55 -11.32 11.06 -5.56
CA PHE A 55 -9.99 10.84 -4.99
C PHE A 55 -9.01 11.98 -5.26
N LYS A 56 -9.49 13.11 -5.79
CA LYS A 56 -8.70 14.32 -6.09
C LYS A 56 -7.88 14.86 -4.92
N HIS A 57 -8.26 14.53 -3.69
CA HIS A 57 -7.50 14.91 -2.51
C HIS A 57 -6.09 14.31 -2.50
N ALA A 58 -5.84 13.17 -3.15
CA ALA A 58 -4.51 12.58 -3.27
C ALA A 58 -3.53 13.43 -4.14
N GLU A 59 -4.03 14.46 -4.82
CA GLU A 59 -3.25 15.47 -5.55
C GLU A 59 -3.16 16.82 -4.82
N ILE A 60 -3.69 16.92 -3.61
CA ILE A 60 -3.75 18.16 -2.81
C ILE A 60 -2.98 17.95 -1.51
N ASP A 61 -2.26 18.98 -1.05
CA ASP A 61 -1.60 18.95 0.26
C ASP A 61 -2.58 18.53 1.37
N PRO A 62 -2.13 17.72 2.35
CA PRO A 62 -0.74 17.34 2.61
C PRO A 62 -0.21 16.15 1.79
N TYR A 63 -1.01 15.54 0.91
CA TYR A 63 -0.63 14.30 0.23
C TYR A 63 0.54 14.48 -0.75
N GLY A 64 1.61 13.71 -0.52
CA GLY A 64 2.83 13.76 -1.30
C GLY A 64 3.66 15.04 -1.16
N ILE A 65 3.45 15.85 -0.11
CA ILE A 65 4.21 17.08 0.15
C ILE A 65 5.72 16.81 0.34
N GLN A 66 6.09 15.66 0.91
CA GLN A 66 7.47 15.19 1.06
C GLN A 66 7.92 14.25 -0.08
N PHE A 67 7.05 14.00 -1.06
CA PHE A 67 7.37 13.12 -2.18
C PHE A 67 8.16 13.89 -3.25
N PRO A 68 9.20 13.30 -3.87
CA PRO A 68 10.09 14.02 -4.80
C PRO A 68 9.44 14.65 -6.04
N MET A 69 8.15 14.39 -6.31
CA MET A 69 7.45 14.88 -7.51
C MET A 69 6.27 15.83 -7.24
N HIS A 70 5.95 16.18 -5.97
CA HIS A 70 4.74 16.93 -5.53
C HIS A 70 3.40 16.37 -6.06
N ALA A 71 2.36 16.28 -5.21
CA ALA A 71 1.07 15.64 -5.50
C ALA A 71 1.22 14.25 -6.15
N ALA A 72 1.55 13.25 -5.32
CA ALA A 72 2.05 11.96 -5.81
C ALA A 72 0.98 10.89 -6.06
N ASP A 73 -0.32 11.18 -5.86
CA ASP A 73 -1.42 10.20 -5.83
C ASP A 73 -1.35 9.16 -4.70
N ARG A 74 -0.44 9.32 -3.74
CA ARG A 74 -0.34 8.43 -2.57
C ARG A 74 -1.20 8.98 -1.45
N TYR A 75 -1.79 8.09 -0.67
CA TYR A 75 -2.55 8.44 0.54
C TYR A 75 -1.63 8.62 1.77
N THR A 76 -0.50 9.27 1.57
CA THR A 76 0.48 9.69 2.59
C THR A 76 1.05 11.04 2.19
N ASP A 77 1.57 11.77 3.15
CA ASP A 77 2.39 12.96 2.97
C ASP A 77 3.70 12.70 2.21
N GLY A 78 4.16 11.44 2.10
CA GLY A 78 5.44 11.10 1.48
C GLY A 78 5.46 9.78 0.73
N LYS A 79 6.49 8.98 1.00
CA LYS A 79 6.71 7.67 0.38
C LYS A 79 5.96 6.60 1.17
N MET A 80 5.25 5.70 0.49
CA MET A 80 4.71 4.49 1.11
C MET A 80 5.76 3.38 1.15
N PHE A 81 5.45 2.26 1.82
CA PHE A 81 6.31 1.07 1.88
C PHE A 81 6.86 0.65 0.50
N ILE A 82 5.99 0.56 -0.52
CA ILE A 82 6.41 0.15 -1.86
C ILE A 82 7.32 1.18 -2.53
N ASP A 83 7.18 2.46 -2.22
CA ASP A 83 8.07 3.51 -2.70
C ASP A 83 9.43 3.39 -1.99
N PHE A 84 9.50 3.11 -0.69
CA PHE A 84 10.78 2.84 -0.01
C PHE A 84 11.52 1.66 -0.64
N LEU A 85 10.82 0.58 -0.98
CA LEU A 85 11.41 -0.54 -1.74
C LEU A 85 11.90 -0.09 -3.12
N ALA A 86 11.06 0.62 -3.88
CA ALA A 86 11.39 1.06 -5.24
C ALA A 86 12.55 2.06 -5.27
N PHE A 87 12.58 3.03 -4.35
CA PHE A 87 13.69 3.98 -4.23
C PHE A 87 14.97 3.30 -3.70
N GLY A 88 14.86 2.37 -2.75
CA GLY A 88 16.01 1.63 -2.23
C GLY A 88 16.67 0.74 -3.27
N ILE A 89 15.88 0.07 -4.12
CA ILE A 89 16.37 -0.88 -5.13
C ILE A 89 16.70 -0.17 -6.46
N ARG A 90 15.92 0.83 -6.86
CA ARG A 90 15.95 1.43 -8.21
C ARG A 90 16.10 2.95 -8.26
N ARG A 91 16.05 3.63 -7.11
CA ARG A 91 16.11 5.11 -7.00
C ARG A 91 15.02 5.82 -7.80
N ARG A 92 13.87 5.17 -8.00
CA ARG A 92 12.71 5.67 -8.73
C ARG A 92 11.41 5.20 -8.06
N PRO A 93 10.30 5.94 -8.22
CA PRO A 93 9.01 5.53 -7.69
C PRO A 93 8.40 4.36 -8.48
N ASN A 94 7.41 3.69 -7.90
CA ASN A 94 6.57 2.73 -8.61
C ASN A 94 5.37 3.46 -9.26
N TYR A 95 4.86 2.95 -10.38
CA TYR A 95 3.82 3.62 -11.18
C TYR A 95 2.52 2.81 -11.25
N ALA A 96 1.40 3.52 -11.17
CA ALA A 96 0.06 2.97 -11.29
C ALA A 96 -0.19 2.46 -12.72
N ILE A 97 -0.72 1.25 -12.86
CA ILE A 97 -1.04 0.67 -14.18
C ILE A 97 -2.10 1.48 -14.95
N LEU A 98 -2.97 2.21 -14.24
CA LEU A 98 -4.03 3.03 -14.84
C LEU A 98 -3.58 4.46 -15.19
N ARG A 99 -2.40 4.93 -14.74
CA ARG A 99 -1.93 6.31 -14.99
C ARG A 99 -0.96 6.35 -16.18
N GLY A 100 -1.48 6.72 -17.35
CA GLY A 100 -0.75 6.67 -18.62
C GLY A 100 0.09 7.90 -19.00
N THR A 101 -0.01 9.00 -18.26
CA THR A 101 0.56 10.30 -18.66
C THR A 101 2.05 10.48 -18.32
N ALA A 102 2.60 9.72 -17.36
CA ALA A 102 3.99 9.87 -16.90
C ALA A 102 4.63 8.56 -16.37
N GLY A 103 4.08 7.39 -16.73
CA GLY A 103 4.53 6.10 -16.18
C GLY A 103 5.86 5.58 -16.77
N ASP A 104 6.83 5.27 -15.91
CA ASP A 104 8.01 4.45 -16.26
C ASP A 104 7.84 3.03 -15.70
N PHE A 105 7.38 2.12 -16.55
CA PHE A 105 7.12 0.73 -16.16
C PHE A 105 8.36 -0.16 -16.27
N THR A 106 9.54 0.36 -16.65
CA THR A 106 10.78 -0.41 -16.83
C THR A 106 11.13 -1.24 -15.60
N TYR A 107 10.73 -0.74 -14.43
CA TYR A 107 11.02 -1.32 -13.13
C TYR A 107 9.77 -1.87 -12.44
N GLY A 108 8.75 -2.23 -13.22
CA GLY A 108 7.52 -2.82 -12.75
C GLY A 108 6.36 -1.85 -12.70
N SER A 109 5.27 -2.30 -12.10
CA SER A 109 4.01 -1.57 -12.06
C SER A 109 3.22 -1.96 -10.83
N ASN A 110 2.39 -1.04 -10.36
CA ASN A 110 1.49 -1.28 -9.27
C ASN A 110 0.06 -1.52 -9.77
N PHE A 111 -0.54 -2.60 -9.27
CA PHE A 111 -1.91 -3.02 -9.53
C PHE A 111 -2.82 -2.83 -8.31
N ALA A 112 -2.27 -2.48 -7.14
CA ALA A 112 -3.04 -2.10 -5.97
C ALA A 112 -3.86 -0.84 -6.26
N ALA A 113 -5.05 -0.75 -5.69
CA ALA A 113 -5.93 0.40 -5.91
C ALA A 113 -6.72 0.70 -4.64
N TYR A 114 -6.97 1.99 -4.40
CA TYR A 114 -7.72 2.45 -3.26
C TYR A 114 -9.05 1.70 -3.12
N GLY A 115 -9.32 1.23 -1.90
CA GLY A 115 -10.53 0.47 -1.63
C GLY A 115 -10.52 -0.98 -2.12
N GLY A 116 -9.41 -1.48 -2.68
CA GLY A 116 -9.30 -2.85 -3.20
C GLY A 116 -9.56 -3.90 -2.11
N SER A 117 -10.47 -4.85 -2.38
CA SER A 117 -10.73 -5.97 -1.47
C SER A 117 -9.90 -7.21 -1.85
N ALA A 118 -9.63 -8.07 -0.88
CA ALA A 118 -9.13 -9.41 -1.18
C ALA A 118 -10.20 -10.23 -1.90
N ARG A 119 -11.44 -10.20 -1.39
CA ARG A 119 -12.54 -11.00 -1.95
C ARG A 119 -13.11 -10.38 -3.23
N PRO A 120 -13.67 -11.18 -4.15
CA PRO A 120 -14.25 -10.68 -5.39
C PRO A 120 -15.44 -9.74 -5.17
N VAL A 121 -15.51 -8.67 -5.96
CA VAL A 121 -16.59 -7.66 -5.91
C VAL A 121 -17.98 -8.29 -6.04
N LYS A 122 -18.14 -9.36 -6.83
CA LYS A 122 -19.43 -10.05 -7.01
C LYS A 122 -19.99 -10.65 -5.72
N VAL A 123 -19.11 -11.04 -4.79
CA VAL A 123 -19.47 -11.56 -3.46
C VAL A 123 -19.69 -10.40 -2.47
N TRP A 124 -19.18 -9.22 -2.81
CA TRP A 124 -19.17 -8.02 -1.97
C TRP A 124 -20.23 -6.96 -2.35
N ASN A 125 -20.90 -7.11 -3.50
CA ASN A 125 -21.87 -6.12 -3.96
C ASN A 125 -23.08 -6.07 -3.02
N THR A 126 -23.08 -5.09 -2.12
CA THR A 126 -23.96 -5.06 -0.93
C THR A 126 -24.89 -3.84 -0.90
N GLY A 127 -25.08 -3.17 -2.05
CA GLY A 127 -26.02 -2.03 -2.15
C GLY A 127 -25.52 -0.76 -1.47
N GLU A 128 -24.21 -0.54 -1.48
CA GLU A 128 -23.53 0.48 -0.68
C GLU A 128 -23.31 1.80 -1.43
N LYS A 129 -23.01 2.87 -0.67
CA LYS A 129 -22.68 4.20 -1.23
C LYS A 129 -21.41 4.18 -2.10
N PHE A 130 -20.48 3.25 -1.86
CA PHE A 130 -19.34 3.01 -2.72
C PHE A 130 -18.83 1.58 -2.62
N THR A 131 -18.81 0.89 -3.76
CA THR A 131 -18.16 -0.41 -3.92
C THR A 131 -16.95 -0.22 -4.82
N SER A 132 -15.73 -0.42 -4.29
CA SER A 132 -14.53 -0.40 -5.13
C SER A 132 -14.52 -1.62 -6.05
N PRO A 133 -14.37 -1.47 -7.38
CA PRO A 133 -14.36 -2.60 -8.30
C PRO A 133 -12.99 -3.30 -8.38
N PHE A 134 -12.02 -2.93 -7.54
CA PHE A 134 -10.61 -3.32 -7.67
C PHE A 134 -10.20 -4.47 -6.75
N SER A 135 -11.00 -5.53 -6.68
CA SER A 135 -10.64 -6.71 -5.90
C SER A 135 -9.38 -7.41 -6.43
N LEU A 136 -8.72 -8.23 -5.60
CA LEU A 136 -7.48 -8.93 -6.00
C LEU A 136 -7.63 -9.77 -7.27
N ASP A 137 -8.82 -10.30 -7.59
CA ASP A 137 -9.07 -11.02 -8.84
C ASP A 137 -9.12 -10.08 -10.06
N VAL A 138 -9.51 -8.81 -9.88
CA VAL A 138 -9.44 -7.78 -10.92
C VAL A 138 -8.00 -7.31 -11.10
N GLN A 139 -7.27 -7.06 -10.01
CA GLN A 139 -5.84 -6.72 -10.06
C GLN A 139 -5.03 -7.85 -10.71
N GLN A 140 -5.38 -9.10 -10.42
CA GLN A 140 -4.83 -10.27 -11.10
C GLN A 140 -5.08 -10.25 -12.61
N GLN A 141 -6.29 -9.88 -13.05
CA GLN A 141 -6.61 -9.75 -14.47
C GLN A 141 -5.82 -8.63 -15.14
N TRP A 142 -5.63 -7.49 -14.46
CA TRP A 142 -4.76 -6.42 -14.94
C TRP A 142 -3.33 -6.89 -15.13
N PHE A 143 -2.78 -7.66 -14.18
CA PHE A 143 -1.45 -8.22 -14.32
C PHE A 143 -1.34 -9.22 -15.49
N GLN A 144 -2.35 -10.07 -15.71
CA GLN A 144 -2.35 -10.96 -16.88
C GLN A 144 -2.38 -10.17 -18.20
N ARG A 145 -3.19 -9.11 -18.28
CA ARG A 145 -3.20 -8.20 -19.45
C ARG A 145 -1.89 -7.45 -19.61
N TYR A 146 -1.24 -7.06 -18.51
CA TYR A 146 0.07 -6.43 -18.53
C TYR A 146 1.14 -7.38 -19.11
N LYS A 147 1.19 -8.66 -18.68
CA LYS A 147 2.13 -9.64 -19.26
C LYS A 147 1.92 -9.85 -20.77
N ILE A 148 0.65 -9.87 -21.23
CA ILE A 148 0.34 -9.91 -22.66
C ILE A 148 0.91 -8.68 -23.39
N ARG A 149 0.77 -7.49 -22.81
CA ARG A 149 1.35 -6.26 -23.38
C ARG A 149 2.88 -6.36 -23.43
N LEU A 150 3.54 -6.83 -22.37
CA LEU A 150 4.99 -7.01 -22.38
C LEU A 150 5.44 -7.86 -23.56
N TRP A 151 4.76 -8.98 -23.81
CA TRP A 151 5.07 -9.86 -24.95
C TRP A 151 4.97 -9.14 -26.30
N PHE A 152 3.91 -8.37 -26.53
CA PHE A 152 3.72 -7.62 -27.78
C PHE A 152 4.73 -6.47 -27.96
N TYR A 153 5.18 -5.87 -26.87
CA TYR A 153 6.08 -4.71 -26.87
C TYR A 153 7.56 -5.07 -26.63
N GLU A 154 7.93 -6.35 -26.59
CA GLU A 154 9.34 -6.79 -26.54
C GLU A 154 10.11 -6.52 -27.85
N SER A 155 9.41 -6.28 -28.97
CA SER A 155 9.99 -5.86 -30.26
C SER A 155 9.99 -4.33 -30.42
N PRO A 156 10.79 -3.72 -31.32
CA PRO A 156 10.94 -2.26 -31.39
C PRO A 156 9.61 -1.55 -31.67
N VAL A 157 9.30 -0.52 -30.87
CA VAL A 157 8.00 0.20 -30.95
C VAL A 157 8.16 1.69 -31.31
N TYR A 158 9.35 2.30 -31.33
CA TYR A 158 10.14 2.62 -32.52
C TYR A 158 11.17 3.71 -32.20
N ASN A 159 12.32 3.67 -32.88
CA ASN A 159 12.97 4.80 -33.56
C ASN A 159 13.96 4.21 -34.62
N PRO A 160 14.58 4.96 -35.56
CA PRO A 160 15.46 6.11 -35.25
C PRO A 160 14.89 7.53 -35.31
N ASN A 161 13.71 7.80 -35.86
CA ASN A 161 13.14 9.17 -35.84
C ASN A 161 11.59 9.24 -35.93
N GLY A 162 10.87 8.13 -35.70
CA GLY A 162 9.40 8.09 -35.63
C GLY A 162 8.87 7.53 -34.31
N ARG A 163 9.41 8.04 -33.20
CA ARG A 163 9.41 7.49 -31.82
C ARG A 163 8.08 6.90 -31.29
N LEU A 164 8.14 5.67 -30.76
CA LEU A 164 7.61 5.37 -29.42
C LEU A 164 8.54 4.34 -28.75
N VAL A 165 9.51 4.78 -27.96
CA VAL A 165 10.28 3.85 -27.11
C VAL A 165 9.61 3.84 -25.75
N GLN A 166 8.83 2.78 -25.47
CA GLN A 166 8.10 2.63 -24.22
C GLN A 166 9.01 2.07 -23.12
N SER A 167 8.86 2.59 -21.91
CA SER A 167 9.59 2.15 -20.73
C SER A 167 8.94 0.88 -20.15
N LEU A 168 9.17 -0.28 -20.78
CA LEU A 168 8.65 -1.58 -20.33
C LEU A 168 9.80 -2.56 -20.05
N PRO A 169 9.65 -3.47 -19.05
CA PRO A 169 10.61 -4.52 -18.80
C PRO A 169 10.45 -5.64 -19.82
N LYS A 170 11.49 -6.48 -19.97
CA LYS A 170 11.36 -7.74 -20.71
C LYS A 170 10.37 -8.66 -19.99
N LEU A 171 9.53 -9.38 -20.72
CA LEU A 171 8.63 -10.39 -20.16
C LEU A 171 9.41 -11.42 -19.36
N SER A 172 10.57 -11.85 -19.85
CA SER A 172 11.46 -12.78 -19.15
C SER A 172 11.91 -12.30 -17.76
N SER A 173 11.93 -10.99 -17.50
CA SER A 173 12.33 -10.44 -16.19
C SER A 173 11.27 -10.58 -15.10
N VAL A 174 10.03 -10.90 -15.47
CA VAL A 174 8.92 -11.11 -14.53
C VAL A 174 9.25 -12.19 -13.51
N ASN A 175 9.92 -13.28 -13.92
CA ASN A 175 10.24 -14.38 -13.02
C ASN A 175 11.25 -14.02 -11.92
N SER A 176 12.10 -13.03 -12.14
CA SER A 176 13.17 -12.62 -11.22
C SER A 176 12.82 -11.33 -10.48
N SER A 177 11.61 -10.81 -10.69
CA SER A 177 11.09 -9.60 -10.06
C SER A 177 10.52 -9.89 -8.66
N LEU A 178 10.43 -8.84 -7.83
CA LEU A 178 9.77 -8.91 -6.53
C LEU A 178 8.27 -8.60 -6.67
N PHE A 179 7.44 -9.44 -6.09
CA PHE A 179 6.00 -9.22 -5.99
C PHE A 179 5.65 -8.85 -4.55
N THR A 180 4.83 -7.83 -4.33
CA THR A 180 4.33 -7.47 -3.00
C THR A 180 2.81 -7.63 -2.97
N VAL A 181 2.30 -8.37 -1.98
CA VAL A 181 0.87 -8.60 -1.78
C VAL A 181 0.50 -8.14 -0.38
N TRP A 182 -0.28 -7.07 -0.29
CA TRP A 182 -0.82 -6.55 0.97
C TRP A 182 -2.31 -6.27 0.81
N ALA A 183 -3.14 -7.18 1.31
CA ALA A 183 -4.57 -7.13 1.04
C ALA A 183 -5.39 -7.68 2.20
N GLY A 184 -6.66 -7.31 2.23
CA GLY A 184 -7.64 -7.74 3.22
C GLY A 184 -7.98 -6.69 4.26
N TYR A 185 -7.23 -5.58 4.34
CA TYR A 185 -7.52 -4.48 5.24
C TYR A 185 -8.91 -3.91 4.94
N GLN A 186 -9.19 -3.60 3.66
CA GLN A 186 -10.48 -3.05 3.24
C GLN A 186 -11.68 -3.96 3.52
N ASP A 187 -11.52 -5.29 3.46
CA ASP A 187 -12.59 -6.23 3.79
C ASP A 187 -13.08 -6.08 5.24
N TYR A 188 -12.15 -5.82 6.17
CA TYR A 188 -12.44 -5.64 7.58
C TYR A 188 -12.80 -4.19 7.91
N PHE A 189 -12.02 -3.24 7.41
CA PHE A 189 -12.23 -1.81 7.62
C PHE A 189 -13.65 -1.43 7.27
N TRP A 190 -14.13 -1.83 6.10
CA TRP A 190 -15.46 -1.50 5.65
C TRP A 190 -16.58 -2.19 6.45
N SER A 191 -16.33 -3.43 6.88
CA SER A 191 -17.25 -4.16 7.75
C SER A 191 -17.42 -3.46 9.11
N LEU A 192 -16.35 -2.88 9.64
CA LEU A 192 -16.33 -2.20 10.93
C LEU A 192 -16.77 -0.74 10.84
N TYR A 193 -16.29 0.01 9.85
CA TYR A 193 -16.51 1.44 9.71
C TYR A 193 -17.90 1.75 9.15
N GLU A 194 -18.23 1.23 7.97
CA GLU A 194 -19.50 1.59 7.31
C GLU A 194 -20.66 0.70 7.70
N LYS A 195 -20.45 -0.62 7.75
CA LYS A 195 -21.52 -1.54 8.16
C LYS A 195 -21.74 -1.59 9.66
N LYS A 196 -20.80 -1.04 10.44
CA LYS A 196 -20.81 -1.07 11.92
C LYS A 196 -21.04 -2.47 12.48
N LEU A 197 -20.49 -3.49 11.82
CA LEU A 197 -20.60 -4.87 12.27
C LEU A 197 -19.79 -5.08 13.55
N THR A 198 -20.26 -5.99 14.39
CA THR A 198 -19.53 -6.39 15.59
C THR A 198 -18.27 -7.18 15.22
N VAL A 199 -17.30 -7.22 16.15
CA VAL A 199 -16.09 -8.05 16.01
C VAL A 199 -16.41 -9.50 15.65
N SER A 200 -17.43 -10.08 16.28
CA SER A 200 -17.82 -11.47 16.02
C SER A 200 -18.35 -11.68 14.60
N GLN A 201 -19.08 -10.71 14.06
CA GLN A 201 -19.59 -10.74 12.68
C GLN A 201 -18.45 -10.55 11.68
N THR A 202 -17.61 -9.52 11.86
CA THR A 202 -16.47 -9.26 10.97
C THR A 202 -15.45 -10.40 10.98
N ARG A 203 -15.24 -11.06 12.12
CA ARG A 203 -14.31 -12.20 12.18
C ARG A 203 -14.75 -13.40 11.34
N LYS A 204 -16.05 -13.54 11.01
CA LYS A 204 -16.55 -14.67 10.20
C LYS A 204 -16.01 -14.67 8.77
N ILE A 205 -15.67 -13.50 8.21
CA ILE A 205 -15.17 -13.39 6.84
C ILE A 205 -13.65 -13.63 6.74
N VAL A 206 -12.93 -13.79 7.85
CA VAL A 206 -11.47 -14.01 7.85
C VAL A 206 -11.04 -15.19 6.95
N PRO A 207 -11.67 -16.38 7.02
CA PRO A 207 -11.28 -17.50 6.16
C PRO A 207 -11.45 -17.21 4.66
N GLU A 208 -12.52 -16.51 4.27
CA GLU A 208 -12.78 -16.15 2.87
C GLU A 208 -11.76 -15.12 2.35
N VAL A 209 -11.41 -14.13 3.19
CA VAL A 209 -10.38 -13.13 2.86
C VAL A 209 -9.03 -13.79 2.66
N VAL A 210 -8.58 -14.61 3.61
CA VAL A 210 -7.28 -15.30 3.50
C VAL A 210 -7.27 -16.28 2.32
N LYS A 211 -8.38 -16.96 2.05
CA LYS A 211 -8.50 -17.84 0.87
C LYS A 211 -8.35 -17.05 -0.43
N ALA A 212 -8.93 -15.86 -0.55
CA ALA A 212 -8.79 -15.04 -1.75
C ALA A 212 -7.34 -14.57 -1.98
N ILE A 213 -6.60 -14.27 -0.89
CA ILE A 213 -5.17 -13.94 -0.94
C ILE A 213 -4.35 -15.18 -1.36
N GLU A 214 -4.63 -16.35 -0.78
CA GLU A 214 -4.01 -17.63 -1.16
C GLU A 214 -4.22 -17.90 -2.66
N GLU A 215 -5.46 -17.82 -3.16
CA GLU A 215 -5.78 -18.02 -4.58
C GLU A 215 -5.09 -17.01 -5.50
N HIS A 216 -4.92 -15.76 -5.06
CA HIS A 216 -4.17 -14.75 -5.81
C HIS A 216 -2.69 -15.13 -5.90
N ILE A 217 -2.07 -15.51 -4.78
CA ILE A 217 -0.67 -15.95 -4.74
C ILE A 217 -0.46 -17.15 -5.66
N GLU A 218 -1.33 -18.15 -5.61
CA GLU A 218 -1.24 -19.32 -6.50
C GLU A 218 -1.31 -18.93 -7.99
N LYS A 219 -2.14 -17.95 -8.35
CA LYS A 219 -2.27 -17.47 -9.73
C LYS A 219 -1.05 -16.71 -10.24
N ILE A 220 -0.36 -15.95 -9.39
CA ILE A 220 0.90 -15.30 -9.79
C ILE A 220 2.07 -16.28 -9.85
N LEU A 221 2.06 -17.34 -9.03
CA LEU A 221 3.06 -18.42 -9.05
C LEU A 221 2.84 -19.41 -10.21
N ALA A 222 1.66 -19.41 -10.83
CA ALA A 222 1.35 -20.31 -11.93
C ALA A 222 2.02 -19.86 -13.24
N VAL A 223 2.57 -20.84 -13.95
CA VAL A 223 2.88 -20.71 -15.38
C VAL A 223 1.56 -20.76 -16.14
N VAL A 224 1.29 -19.75 -16.97
CA VAL A 224 0.03 -19.66 -17.72
C VAL A 224 0.31 -19.76 -19.20
N GLU A 225 -0.24 -20.79 -19.84
CA GLU A 225 -0.35 -20.83 -21.30
C GLU A 225 -1.57 -20.03 -21.73
N TYR A 226 -1.38 -19.08 -22.63
CA TYR A 226 -2.46 -18.27 -23.17
C TYR A 226 -2.34 -18.15 -24.68
N THR A 227 -3.41 -18.51 -25.38
CA THR A 227 -3.51 -18.41 -26.84
C THR A 227 -4.56 -17.36 -27.20
N PRO A 228 -4.16 -16.12 -27.55
CA PRO A 228 -5.09 -15.13 -28.05
C PRO A 228 -5.61 -15.57 -29.44
N PRO A 229 -6.87 -15.29 -29.79
CA PRO A 229 -7.39 -15.57 -31.12
C PRO A 229 -6.50 -14.93 -32.21
N GLY A 230 -6.00 -15.75 -33.12
CA GLY A 230 -5.13 -15.28 -34.22
C GLY A 230 -3.64 -15.11 -33.87
N PHE A 231 -3.19 -15.50 -32.67
CA PHE A 231 -1.79 -15.41 -32.24
C PHE A 231 -1.26 -16.76 -31.72
N PRO A 232 0.07 -16.98 -31.73
CA PRO A 232 0.68 -18.16 -31.11
C PRO A 232 0.39 -18.26 -29.61
N THR A 233 0.42 -19.49 -29.09
CA THR A 233 0.40 -19.73 -27.64
C THR A 233 1.60 -19.07 -26.98
N MET A 234 1.33 -18.25 -25.96
CA MET A 234 2.34 -17.59 -25.16
C MET A 234 2.47 -18.29 -23.80
N LEU A 235 3.71 -18.52 -23.38
CA LEU A 235 4.02 -19.02 -22.05
C LEU A 235 4.32 -17.84 -21.13
N MET A 236 3.38 -17.50 -20.26
CA MET A 236 3.54 -16.41 -19.32
C MET A 236 4.38 -16.87 -18.12
N PRO A 237 5.52 -16.21 -17.84
CA PRO A 237 6.37 -16.59 -16.72
C PRO A 237 5.65 -16.42 -15.36
N PRO A 238 5.97 -17.27 -14.38
CA PRO A 238 5.45 -17.17 -13.03
C PRO A 238 6.24 -16.14 -12.22
N ALA A 239 5.67 -15.65 -11.13
CA ALA A 239 6.43 -15.02 -10.05
C ALA A 239 7.27 -16.09 -9.32
N THR A 240 8.49 -15.73 -8.90
CA THR A 240 9.31 -16.64 -8.05
C THR A 240 9.66 -16.03 -6.70
N GLU A 241 9.53 -14.72 -6.52
CA GLU A 241 9.78 -14.04 -5.23
C GLU A 241 8.58 -13.18 -4.85
N VAL A 242 7.91 -13.53 -3.74
CA VAL A 242 6.68 -12.84 -3.29
C VAL A 242 6.82 -12.47 -1.82
N LEU A 243 6.72 -11.17 -1.51
CA LEU A 243 6.54 -10.62 -0.18
C LEU A 243 5.05 -10.50 0.14
N ILE A 244 4.61 -11.19 1.19
CA ILE A 244 3.22 -11.28 1.61
C ILE A 244 3.12 -10.60 2.97
N GLN A 245 2.41 -9.49 3.05
CA GLN A 245 2.32 -8.67 4.26
C GLN A 245 1.07 -9.05 5.05
N ASN A 246 1.24 -9.16 6.36
CA ASN A 246 0.13 -9.40 7.28
C ASN A 246 -0.63 -8.11 7.64
N GLN A 247 -1.72 -8.24 8.36
CA GLN A 247 -2.57 -7.11 8.74
C GLN A 247 -2.01 -6.38 9.96
N LEU A 248 -1.97 -5.06 9.87
CA LEU A 248 -1.69 -4.16 10.99
C LEU A 248 -2.75 -4.31 12.12
N PRO A 249 -2.48 -3.85 13.35
CA PRO A 249 -3.46 -3.85 14.42
C PRO A 249 -4.63 -2.91 14.10
N LEU A 250 -5.76 -3.48 13.66
CA LEU A 250 -6.95 -2.70 13.27
C LEU A 250 -7.46 -1.81 14.40
N GLY A 251 -7.27 -2.22 15.65
CA GLY A 251 -7.65 -1.43 16.82
C GLY A 251 -6.86 -0.15 17.00
N CYS A 252 -5.73 0.01 16.31
CA CYS A 252 -4.93 1.23 16.32
C CYS A 252 -5.29 2.20 15.18
N VAL A 253 -6.20 1.81 14.29
CA VAL A 253 -6.60 2.67 13.16
C VAL A 253 -7.49 3.80 13.69
N PRO A 254 -7.14 5.09 13.47
CA PRO A 254 -7.89 6.21 14.04
C PRO A 254 -9.36 6.23 13.66
N ALA A 255 -9.69 5.96 12.39
CA ALA A 255 -11.09 5.92 11.96
C ALA A 255 -11.90 4.83 12.72
N LEU A 256 -11.28 3.71 13.08
CA LEU A 256 -11.91 2.67 13.88
C LEU A 256 -11.94 3.03 15.37
N LEU A 257 -10.94 3.74 15.88
CA LEU A 257 -10.95 4.32 17.23
C LEU A 257 -12.09 5.34 17.40
N THR A 258 -12.34 6.18 16.41
CA THR A 258 -13.45 7.14 16.42
C THR A 258 -14.81 6.45 16.44
N VAL A 259 -14.99 5.39 15.65
CA VAL A 259 -16.29 4.71 15.52
C VAL A 259 -16.58 3.73 16.65
N HIS A 260 -15.56 3.02 17.15
CA HIS A 260 -15.72 1.93 18.14
C HIS A 260 -15.14 2.25 19.52
N GLY A 261 -14.54 3.43 19.70
CA GLY A 261 -14.01 3.88 20.97
C GLY A 261 -15.08 4.38 21.95
N GLY A 262 -14.63 4.87 23.10
CA GLY A 262 -15.47 5.42 24.17
C GLY A 262 -15.26 4.74 25.52
N SER A 263 -15.99 5.20 26.54
CA SER A 263 -15.80 4.79 27.94
C SER A 263 -15.98 3.29 28.22
N HIS A 264 -16.71 2.58 27.36
CA HIS A 264 -16.97 1.14 27.49
C HIS A 264 -16.03 0.27 26.63
N ALA A 265 -15.18 0.89 25.81
CA ALA A 265 -14.29 0.18 24.92
C ALA A 265 -13.06 -0.36 25.67
N LYS A 266 -12.52 -1.49 25.19
CA LYS A 266 -11.35 -2.14 25.79
C LYS A 266 -10.08 -1.79 25.04
N TYR A 267 -9.30 -0.91 25.64
CA TYR A 267 -8.00 -0.51 25.13
C TYR A 267 -6.89 -1.42 25.68
N ASP A 268 -5.89 -1.70 24.86
CA ASP A 268 -4.62 -2.26 25.33
C ASP A 268 -3.70 -1.15 25.88
N GLU A 269 -2.50 -1.53 26.31
CA GLU A 269 -1.52 -0.62 26.92
C GLU A 269 -1.03 0.49 25.97
N TYR A 270 -1.24 0.35 24.66
CA TYR A 270 -0.87 1.33 23.64
C TYR A 270 -2.07 2.19 23.19
N GLY A 271 -3.23 2.06 23.83
CA GLY A 271 -4.42 2.82 23.46
C GLY A 271 -5.16 2.28 22.23
N CYS A 272 -4.88 1.05 21.80
CA CYS A 272 -5.57 0.43 20.68
C CYS A 272 -6.76 -0.43 21.14
N LEU A 273 -7.81 -0.53 20.33
CA LEU A 273 -8.99 -1.36 20.60
C LEU A 273 -8.64 -2.86 20.51
N SER A 274 -8.35 -3.45 21.67
CA SER A 274 -7.91 -4.84 21.82
C SER A 274 -8.87 -5.87 21.18
N ASP A 275 -10.17 -5.58 21.19
CA ASP A 275 -11.18 -6.44 20.58
C ASP A 275 -11.12 -6.43 19.04
N LEU A 276 -10.84 -5.28 18.41
CA LEU A 276 -10.64 -5.21 16.96
C LEU A 276 -9.36 -5.93 16.53
N ASN A 277 -8.31 -5.86 17.35
CA ASN A 277 -7.03 -6.56 17.10
C ASN A 277 -7.20 -8.10 17.03
N LYS A 278 -8.29 -8.67 17.58
CA LYS A 278 -8.61 -10.11 17.43
C LYS A 278 -8.87 -10.50 15.97
N ILE A 279 -9.35 -9.58 15.14
CA ILE A 279 -9.57 -9.82 13.70
C ILE A 279 -8.21 -9.91 12.99
N SER A 280 -7.33 -8.91 13.18
CA SER A 280 -5.97 -8.93 12.63
C SER A 280 -5.19 -10.17 13.07
N LYS A 281 -5.23 -10.52 14.37
CA LYS A 281 -4.56 -11.72 14.89
C LYS A 281 -5.08 -13.01 14.25
N ALA A 282 -6.40 -13.12 14.05
CA ALA A 282 -6.99 -14.28 13.38
C ALA A 282 -6.59 -14.37 11.90
N HIS A 283 -6.59 -13.23 11.19
CA HIS A 283 -6.10 -13.14 9.81
C HIS A 283 -4.63 -13.54 9.72
N ASN A 284 -3.77 -12.92 10.53
CA ASN A 284 -2.32 -13.08 10.46
C ASN A 284 -1.92 -14.53 10.73
N LYS A 285 -2.53 -15.17 11.73
CA LYS A 285 -2.33 -16.59 12.02
C LYS A 285 -2.69 -17.45 10.82
N LEU A 286 -3.91 -17.31 10.29
CA LEU A 286 -4.38 -18.13 9.17
C LEU A 286 -3.57 -17.89 7.89
N LEU A 287 -3.22 -16.63 7.60
CA LEU A 287 -2.38 -16.28 6.45
C LEU A 287 -0.99 -16.91 6.59
N GLY A 288 -0.38 -16.87 7.77
CA GLY A 288 0.90 -17.54 8.03
C GLY A 288 0.84 -19.04 7.77
N GLU A 289 -0.20 -19.72 8.26
CA GLU A 289 -0.45 -21.14 7.99
C GLU A 289 -0.57 -21.43 6.48
N LYS A 290 -1.26 -20.56 5.72
CA LYS A 290 -1.37 -20.68 4.26
C LYS A 290 -0.04 -20.44 3.54
N VAL A 291 0.74 -19.47 3.98
CA VAL A 291 2.07 -19.22 3.39
C VAL A 291 3.00 -20.42 3.60
N GLU A 292 2.98 -21.06 4.78
CA GLU A 292 3.76 -22.30 4.99
C GLU A 292 3.29 -23.45 4.09
N ALA A 293 1.97 -23.58 3.88
CA ALA A 293 1.44 -24.58 2.95
C ALA A 293 1.88 -24.29 1.49
N LEU A 294 1.85 -23.02 1.07
CA LEU A 294 2.28 -22.60 -0.25
C LEU A 294 3.79 -22.82 -0.47
N ARG A 295 4.64 -22.57 0.54
CA ARG A 295 6.08 -22.87 0.47
C ARG A 295 6.35 -24.35 0.19
N LYS A 296 5.57 -25.25 0.81
CA LYS A 296 5.66 -26.70 0.58
C LYS A 296 5.16 -27.08 -0.82
N LYS A 297 4.11 -26.42 -1.30
CA LYS A 297 3.50 -26.69 -2.61
C LYS A 297 4.35 -26.15 -3.78
N TYR A 298 5.02 -25.02 -3.58
CA TYR A 298 5.82 -24.32 -4.60
C TYR A 298 7.27 -24.13 -4.13
N PRO A 299 8.07 -25.21 -4.00
CA PRO A 299 9.43 -25.14 -3.45
C PRO A 299 10.42 -24.32 -4.29
N ALA A 300 10.10 -24.08 -5.56
CA ALA A 300 10.89 -23.23 -6.44
C ALA A 300 10.66 -21.72 -6.21
N ALA A 301 9.59 -21.34 -5.49
CA ALA A 301 9.26 -19.96 -5.17
C ALA A 301 9.71 -19.59 -3.75
N LYS A 302 10.28 -18.40 -3.60
CA LYS A 302 10.60 -17.79 -2.30
C LYS A 302 9.44 -16.93 -1.85
N LEU A 303 8.76 -17.35 -0.79
CA LEU A 303 7.65 -16.62 -0.19
C LEU A 303 8.11 -16.00 1.14
N TYR A 304 8.18 -14.67 1.20
CA TYR A 304 8.52 -13.92 2.39
C TYR A 304 7.24 -13.52 3.13
N TYR A 305 7.17 -13.75 4.43
CA TYR A 305 6.05 -13.33 5.26
C TYR A 305 6.46 -12.08 6.04
N GLY A 306 5.91 -10.93 5.67
CA GLY A 306 6.20 -9.63 6.29
C GLY A 306 5.31 -9.39 7.51
N ASP A 307 5.92 -9.32 8.68
CA ASP A 307 5.22 -9.08 9.94
C ASP A 307 5.01 -7.57 10.22
N VAL A 308 4.10 -6.98 9.46
CA VAL A 308 3.71 -5.56 9.64
C VAL A 308 3.10 -5.33 11.00
N TYR A 309 2.29 -6.26 11.50
CA TYR A 309 1.71 -6.19 12.85
C TYR A 309 2.78 -6.06 13.93
N GLY A 310 3.80 -6.92 13.89
CA GLY A 310 4.92 -6.88 14.83
C GLY A 310 5.75 -5.60 14.74
N VAL A 311 6.00 -5.10 13.52
CA VAL A 311 6.66 -3.80 13.31
C VAL A 311 5.85 -2.67 13.93
N TYR A 312 4.53 -2.65 13.74
CA TYR A 312 3.66 -1.64 14.32
C TYR A 312 3.69 -1.68 15.86
N GLU A 313 3.61 -2.88 16.46
CA GLU A 313 3.71 -3.02 17.90
C GLU A 313 5.08 -2.58 18.43
N ASP A 314 6.19 -2.80 17.72
CA ASP A 314 7.51 -2.34 18.16
C ASP A 314 7.61 -0.82 18.15
N ILE A 315 7.02 -0.16 17.14
CA ILE A 315 6.95 1.31 17.08
C ILE A 315 6.11 1.85 18.25
N LEU A 316 4.96 1.25 18.55
CA LEU A 316 4.14 1.65 19.70
C LEU A 316 4.83 1.42 21.05
N LYS A 317 5.66 0.36 21.15
CA LYS A 317 6.43 0.05 22.35
C LYS A 317 7.60 0.99 22.58
N LYS A 318 8.23 1.46 21.50
CA LYS A 318 9.47 2.24 21.54
C LYS A 318 9.41 3.47 20.63
N PRO A 319 8.41 4.36 20.78
CA PRO A 319 8.25 5.49 19.86
C PRO A 319 9.47 6.41 19.82
N ALA A 320 10.20 6.52 20.94
CA ALA A 320 11.46 7.27 21.01
C ALA A 320 12.54 6.76 20.03
N ASP A 321 12.62 5.44 19.77
CA ASP A 321 13.57 4.85 18.83
C ASP A 321 13.26 5.23 17.38
N TYR A 322 12.04 5.70 17.12
CA TYR A 322 11.54 6.15 15.82
C TYR A 322 11.30 7.66 15.77
N SER A 323 11.58 8.40 16.84
CA SER A 323 11.18 9.80 17.02
C SER A 323 11.82 10.77 16.02
N GLU A 324 13.02 10.48 15.49
CA GLU A 324 13.63 11.26 14.40
C GLU A 324 12.85 11.16 13.07
N TYR A 325 11.93 10.19 12.97
CA TYR A 325 11.03 9.95 11.84
C TYR A 325 9.57 10.30 12.13
N ILE A 326 9.24 10.74 13.35
CA ILE A 326 7.89 11.13 13.78
C ILE A 326 7.88 12.66 13.97
N HIS A 327 7.46 13.40 12.95
CA HIS A 327 7.39 14.86 13.04
C HIS A 327 6.25 15.32 13.98
N HIS A 328 6.57 16.29 14.86
CA HIS A 328 5.68 16.90 15.84
C HIS A 328 4.60 17.84 15.25
N GLU A 329 4.63 18.11 13.94
CA GLU A 329 3.69 19.03 13.28
C GLU A 329 2.62 18.25 12.51
N CYS A 330 1.69 17.63 13.24
CA CYS A 330 0.40 17.25 12.68
C CYS A 330 -0.67 18.20 13.24
N GLU A 331 -0.92 19.31 12.54
CA GLU A 331 -2.23 19.92 12.65
C GLU A 331 -3.26 18.89 12.18
N ALA A 332 -4.23 18.60 13.03
CA ALA A 332 -5.26 17.59 12.85
C ALA A 332 -6.10 17.85 11.59
N TRP A 333 -5.61 17.39 10.44
CA TRP A 333 -6.36 17.36 9.19
C TRP A 333 -6.54 15.91 8.74
N VAL A 334 -7.37 15.18 9.49
CA VAL A 334 -8.22 14.03 9.08
C VAL A 334 -7.54 12.83 8.40
N TRP A 335 -6.28 12.84 7.99
CA TRP A 335 -5.70 11.77 7.18
C TRP A 335 -4.18 11.76 7.26
N GLY A 336 -3.61 10.82 8.00
CA GLY A 336 -2.15 10.75 8.16
C GLY A 336 -1.67 9.35 8.47
N LEU A 337 -0.57 9.01 7.79
CA LEU A 337 0.03 7.69 7.71
C LEU A 337 1.02 7.38 8.83
N PHE A 338 1.24 8.33 9.77
CA PHE A 338 1.72 8.17 11.16
C PHE A 338 1.28 9.44 11.90
N CYS A 339 0.40 9.40 12.92
CA CYS A 339 0.04 10.61 13.70
C CYS A 339 0.14 10.36 15.21
N VAL A 340 1.07 11.04 15.86
CA VAL A 340 1.09 11.22 17.32
C VAL A 340 0.17 12.38 17.67
N VAL A 341 -0.91 12.10 18.40
CA VAL A 341 -1.72 13.13 19.06
C VAL A 341 -1.11 13.38 20.44
N GLY A 342 -0.87 14.65 20.77
CA GLY A 342 -0.24 15.07 22.01
C GLY A 342 -0.83 14.43 23.28
N GLU A 343 0.08 14.16 24.22
CA GLU A 343 -0.01 13.45 25.51
C GLU A 343 -0.20 11.93 25.50
N ARG A 344 -0.58 11.29 24.38
CA ARG A 344 -0.42 9.83 24.21
C ARG A 344 0.01 9.46 22.79
N GLU A 345 1.24 8.98 22.71
CA GLU A 345 1.96 8.53 21.51
C GLU A 345 1.14 7.51 20.71
N GLY A 346 0.80 7.85 19.48
CA GLY A 346 0.05 7.02 18.55
C GLY A 346 0.66 7.04 17.15
N VAL A 347 0.44 5.97 16.39
CA VAL A 347 0.73 5.86 14.97
C VAL A 347 -0.63 5.68 14.27
N ALA A 348 -0.81 6.20 13.06
CA ALA A 348 -2.08 6.18 12.33
C ALA A 348 -1.80 5.85 10.86
N TRP A 349 -2.61 5.08 10.13
CA TRP A 349 -2.35 4.81 8.69
C TRP A 349 -3.41 5.33 7.72
N GLU A 350 -4.68 5.52 8.11
CA GLU A 350 -5.70 6.15 7.26
C GLU A 350 -6.81 6.79 8.09
N GLY A 351 -7.28 7.98 7.68
CA GLY A 351 -8.59 8.50 8.07
C GLY A 351 -9.63 8.21 6.98
N VAL A 352 -10.90 8.57 7.17
CA VAL A 352 -11.87 8.72 6.08
C VAL A 352 -12.63 10.03 6.31
N GLY A 353 -12.80 10.82 5.26
CA GLY A 353 -13.20 12.22 5.31
C GLY A 353 -14.67 12.37 5.63
N GLY A 354 -14.97 13.36 6.46
CA GLY A 354 -16.33 13.72 6.84
C GLY A 354 -16.64 13.69 8.34
N VAL A 355 -15.64 13.55 9.20
CA VAL A 355 -15.83 13.70 10.65
C VAL A 355 -15.16 15.00 11.11
N GLU A 356 -15.99 16.00 11.45
CA GLU A 356 -15.54 17.10 12.32
C GLU A 356 -15.13 16.50 13.65
N PHE A 357 -13.82 16.50 13.94
CA PHE A 357 -13.35 16.21 15.27
C PHE A 357 -13.60 17.45 16.14
N LEU A 358 -14.46 17.32 17.13
CA LEU A 358 -14.59 18.31 18.20
C LEU A 358 -13.21 18.47 18.85
N SER A 359 -12.68 19.68 18.81
CA SER A 359 -11.43 20.03 19.49
C SER A 359 -11.51 19.64 20.97
N GLY A 360 -10.43 19.07 21.51
CA GLY A 360 -10.35 18.56 22.88
C GLY A 360 -10.70 19.56 24.00
N ASP A 361 -10.87 20.84 23.69
CA ASP A 361 -11.32 21.86 24.63
C ASP A 361 -12.82 21.77 24.99
N GLU A 362 -13.65 21.08 24.20
CA GLU A 362 -15.09 20.93 24.50
C GLU A 362 -15.44 19.70 25.35
N ILE A 363 -14.50 18.77 25.58
CA ILE A 363 -14.75 17.56 26.40
C ILE A 363 -14.45 17.80 27.89
N LEU A 364 -13.88 18.94 28.27
CA LEU A 364 -13.53 19.28 29.66
C LEU A 364 -14.37 20.41 30.28
N ARG A 365 -15.53 20.76 29.71
CA ARG A 365 -16.51 21.64 30.34
C ARG A 365 -17.89 21.00 30.31
N ASP A 366 -18.11 20.10 31.25
CA ASP A 366 -19.33 20.04 32.07
C ASP A 366 -19.23 18.82 33.00
N SER A 367 -18.57 19.06 34.13
CA SER A 367 -18.86 18.43 35.41
C SER A 367 -20.09 19.10 36.03
#